data_AF-A0A5A7QR96-F1
#
_entry.id   AF-A0A5A7QR96-F1
#
_cell.length_a   1.000
_cell.length_b   1.000
_cell.length_c   1.000
_cell.angle_alpha   90.00
_cell.angle_beta   90.00
_cell.angle_gamma   90.00
#
_symmetry.space_group_name_H-M   'P 1'
#
loop_
_entity.id
_entity.type
_entity.pdbx_description
1 polymer ?
#
loop_
_entity_poly.entity_id
_entity_poly.type
_entity_poly.pdbx_seq_one_letter_code
_entity_poly.pdbx_strand_id
1 'polypeptide(L)'
;MADIVKQMLAKPIQYADEVTKIADQASSFRAECLEIKSKTERLSSLLRQAARSSGDLYERPTRRIIDDTSQVLDKALTLTLKCTSRGLRRLLTIIPAAALRKTAQQLENSIGDLSWLLRVSATSASSSDDNDTYLGGLPPIAANEPILCLIWEQIAILCSGNLEDRADAAASLVSLARDNDRYGSLIIDEGGVPPLLKLAKEGRGEGQENAARAIGLLGRDTESVEQIVNAGACQVFAKILKEGNMRVQVMVAWAVSELAAHHRKCQDPFAQNNIIRLLVKHLAFETIPEHSRYTIPTKQSIHSIVMANKPAESGNISK
;
A
#
# COMPACT_ATOMS: atom_id res chain seq x y z
N MET A 1 0.54 12.04 5.81
CA MET A 1 0.44 10.71 6.43
C MET A 1 0.64 10.79 7.95
N ALA A 2 1.77 11.32 8.43
CA ALA A 2 2.05 11.48 9.87
C ALA A 2 0.96 12.22 10.66
N ASP A 3 0.38 13.29 10.12
CA ASP A 3 -0.66 14.07 10.82
C ASP A 3 -1.99 13.30 10.99
N ILE A 4 -2.34 12.45 10.03
CA ILE A 4 -3.54 11.60 10.11
C ILE A 4 -3.35 10.57 11.22
N VAL A 5 -2.21 9.87 11.24
CA VAL A 5 -1.88 8.88 12.27
C VAL A 5 -1.83 9.52 13.67
N LYS A 6 -1.27 10.73 13.80
CA LYS A 6 -1.28 11.48 15.08
C LYS A 6 -2.71 11.81 15.55
N GLN A 7 -3.59 12.24 14.65
CA GLN A 7 -4.99 12.50 15.00
C GLN A 7 -5.70 11.24 15.46
N MET A 8 -5.43 10.10 14.81
CA MET A 8 -6.02 8.81 15.18
C MET A 8 -5.56 8.32 16.56
N LEU A 9 -4.30 8.57 16.92
CA LEU A 9 -3.74 8.18 18.21
C LEU A 9 -4.21 9.04 19.39
N ALA A 10 -4.72 10.26 19.14
CA ALA A 10 -5.10 11.18 20.21
C ALA A 10 -6.21 10.62 21.12
N LYS A 11 -7.27 10.06 20.51
CA LYS A 11 -8.42 9.50 21.22
C LYS A 11 -8.08 8.29 22.11
N PRO A 12 -7.38 7.24 21.63
CA PRO A 12 -7.00 6.13 22.50
C PRO A 12 -6.01 6.52 23.59
N ILE A 13 -5.10 7.49 23.34
CA ILE A 13 -4.23 8.01 24.42
C ILE A 13 -5.08 8.66 25.53
N GLN A 14 -6.09 9.47 25.16
CA GLN A 14 -7.01 10.07 26.13
C GLN A 14 -7.76 9.01 26.93
N TYR A 15 -8.34 8.00 26.27
CA TYR A 15 -9.03 6.92 26.98
C TYR A 15 -8.12 6.14 27.91
N ALA A 16 -6.88 5.87 27.52
CA ALA A 16 -5.91 5.18 28.37
C ALA A 16 -5.58 5.98 29.65
N ASP A 17 -5.41 7.29 29.52
CA ASP A 17 -5.16 8.17 30.67
C ASP A 17 -6.38 8.23 31.62
N GLU A 18 -7.60 8.30 31.06
CA GLU A 18 -8.85 8.30 31.85
C GLU A 18 -9.07 6.97 32.60
N VAL A 19 -8.89 5.83 31.93
CA VAL A 19 -8.99 4.50 32.55
C VAL A 19 -8.01 4.37 33.72
N THR A 20 -6.76 4.78 33.52
CA THR A 20 -5.70 4.72 34.54
C THR A 20 -6.08 5.52 35.78
N LYS A 21 -6.61 6.73 35.58
CA LYS A 21 -7.07 7.63 36.67
C LYS A 21 -8.27 7.08 37.43
N ILE A 22 -9.24 6.50 36.73
CA ILE A 22 -10.51 6.03 37.33
C ILE A 22 -10.29 4.69 38.06
N ALA A 23 -9.39 3.84 37.58
CA ALA A 23 -9.11 2.54 38.17
C ALA A 23 -8.62 2.62 39.63
N ASP A 24 -7.87 3.66 40.00
CA ASP A 24 -7.43 3.88 41.38
C ASP A 24 -8.58 4.18 42.36
N GLN A 25 -9.70 4.65 41.85
CA GLN A 25 -10.87 5.05 42.63
C GLN A 25 -11.90 3.92 42.78
N ALA A 26 -11.60 2.72 42.26
CA ALA A 26 -12.50 1.59 42.26
C ALA A 26 -12.86 1.15 43.69
N SER A 27 -14.16 1.03 43.96
CA SER A 27 -14.72 0.61 45.25
C SER A 27 -15.16 -0.87 45.27
N SER A 28 -15.27 -1.48 44.09
CA SER A 28 -15.58 -2.89 43.85
C SER A 28 -14.65 -3.48 42.79
N PHE A 29 -14.40 -4.80 42.81
CA PHE A 29 -13.52 -5.49 41.86
C PHE A 29 -12.11 -4.85 41.76
N ARG A 30 -11.52 -4.55 42.92
CA ARG A 30 -10.27 -3.78 43.01
C ARG A 30 -9.09 -4.50 42.34
N ALA A 31 -9.00 -5.82 42.47
CA ALA A 31 -7.94 -6.60 41.86
C ALA A 31 -8.01 -6.53 40.32
N GLU A 32 -9.19 -6.74 39.75
CA GLU A 32 -9.43 -6.66 38.31
C GLU A 32 -9.24 -5.24 37.75
N CYS A 33 -9.63 -4.21 38.52
CA CYS A 33 -9.39 -2.81 38.13
C CYS A 33 -7.90 -2.46 38.13
N LEU A 34 -7.13 -2.98 39.10
CA LEU A 34 -5.67 -2.80 39.13
C LEU A 34 -4.98 -3.53 37.96
N GLU A 35 -5.48 -4.71 37.58
CA GLU A 35 -4.99 -5.42 36.40
C GLU A 35 -5.27 -4.63 35.11
N ILE A 36 -6.52 -4.15 34.93
CA ILE A 36 -6.90 -3.29 33.79
C ILE A 36 -6.02 -2.04 33.76
N LYS A 37 -5.76 -1.41 34.91
CA LYS A 37 -4.86 -0.26 35.01
C LYS A 37 -3.46 -0.59 34.50
N SER A 38 -2.83 -1.64 35.02
CA SER A 38 -1.46 -2.01 34.64
C SER A 38 -1.34 -2.27 33.14
N LYS A 39 -2.31 -2.99 32.55
CA LYS A 39 -2.33 -3.23 31.10
C LYS A 39 -2.55 -1.93 30.32
N THR A 40 -3.42 -1.05 30.80
CA THR A 40 -3.68 0.25 30.16
C THR A 40 -2.47 1.19 30.20
N GLU A 41 -1.69 1.19 31.28
CA GLU A 41 -0.44 1.96 31.39
C GLU A 41 0.59 1.48 30.36
N ARG A 42 0.75 0.17 30.20
CA ARG A 42 1.60 -0.41 29.16
C ARG A 42 1.11 -0.06 27.75
N LEU A 43 -0.20 -0.09 27.54
CA LEU A 43 -0.81 0.29 26.26
C LEU A 43 -0.61 1.78 25.95
N SER A 44 -0.73 2.66 26.96
CA SER A 44 -0.47 4.11 26.84
C SER A 44 0.97 4.39 26.42
N SER A 45 1.95 3.66 26.97
CA SER A 45 3.36 3.83 26.57
C SER A 45 3.60 3.47 25.11
N LEU A 46 3.01 2.38 24.62
CA LEU A 46 3.08 1.95 23.22
C LEU A 46 2.36 2.94 22.28
N LEU A 47 1.17 3.41 22.63
CA LEU A 47 0.44 4.42 21.85
C LEU A 47 1.25 5.71 21.71
N ARG A 48 1.92 6.15 22.79
CA ARG A 48 2.80 7.33 22.76
C ARG A 48 4.06 7.06 21.94
N GLN A 49 4.59 5.84 21.94
CA GLN A 49 5.70 5.46 21.07
C GLN A 49 5.29 5.52 19.59
N ALA A 50 4.12 4.96 19.25
CA ALA A 50 3.54 5.04 17.91
C ALA A 50 3.30 6.49 17.46
N ALA A 51 2.88 7.37 18.38
CA ALA A 51 2.71 8.79 18.07
C ALA A 51 4.03 9.49 17.70
N ARG A 52 5.12 9.11 18.38
CA ARG A 52 6.46 9.63 18.08
C ARG A 52 7.02 9.12 16.75
N SER A 53 6.75 7.85 16.40
CA SER A 53 7.17 7.23 15.14
C SER A 53 6.13 7.31 14.02
N SER A 54 5.12 8.19 14.15
CA SER A 54 3.96 8.27 13.24
C SER A 54 4.29 8.54 11.77
N GLY A 55 5.50 9.00 11.45
CA GLY A 55 5.98 9.16 10.08
C GLY A 55 6.34 7.85 9.38
N ASP A 56 6.70 6.81 10.15
CA ASP A 56 7.23 5.54 9.66
C ASP A 56 6.21 4.40 9.77
N LEU A 57 5.03 4.68 10.32
CA LEU A 57 3.97 3.69 10.51
C LEU A 57 3.21 3.43 9.21
N TYR A 58 3.02 2.13 8.90
CA TYR A 58 2.22 1.71 7.76
C TYR A 58 0.72 2.01 8.02
N GLU A 59 0.13 2.92 7.24
CA GLU A 59 -1.17 3.57 7.56
C GLU A 59 -2.32 2.58 7.78
N ARG A 60 -2.38 1.50 6.99
CA ARG A 60 -3.53 0.57 6.97
C ARG A 60 -3.64 -0.32 8.21
N PRO A 61 -2.63 -1.12 8.60
CA PRO A 61 -2.68 -1.85 9.87
C PRO A 61 -2.70 -0.89 11.06
N THR A 62 -2.00 0.25 10.96
CA THR A 62 -2.05 1.28 12.00
C THR A 62 -3.47 1.71 12.28
N ARG A 63 -4.25 1.99 11.23
CA ARG A 63 -5.67 2.33 11.37
C ARG A 63 -6.47 1.25 12.07
N ARG A 64 -6.40 0.01 11.58
CA ARG A 64 -7.18 -1.10 12.11
C ARG A 64 -6.84 -1.40 13.57
N ILE A 65 -5.54 -1.45 13.89
CA ILE A 65 -5.05 -1.71 15.25
C ILE A 65 -5.44 -0.57 16.20
N ILE A 66 -5.31 0.68 15.78
CA ILE A 66 -5.69 1.84 16.61
C ILE A 66 -7.20 1.88 16.85
N ASP A 67 -8.01 1.63 15.84
CA ASP A 67 -9.48 1.65 15.95
C ASP A 67 -9.96 0.56 16.92
N ASP A 68 -9.45 -0.67 16.79
CA ASP A 68 -9.76 -1.78 17.71
C ASP A 68 -9.28 -1.47 19.13
N THR A 69 -8.05 -0.95 19.28
CA THR A 69 -7.50 -0.53 20.57
C THR A 69 -8.37 0.55 21.22
N SER A 70 -8.85 1.53 20.44
CA SER A 70 -9.73 2.58 20.95
C SER A 70 -11.06 2.04 21.44
N GLN A 71 -11.64 1.03 20.76
CA GLN A 71 -12.88 0.39 21.20
C GLN A 71 -12.69 -0.43 22.48
N VAL A 72 -11.54 -1.12 22.62
CA VAL A 72 -11.21 -1.88 23.84
C VAL A 72 -11.04 -0.93 25.03
N LEU A 73 -10.35 0.20 24.84
CA LEU A 73 -10.16 1.21 25.87
C LEU A 73 -11.47 1.88 26.31
N ASP A 74 -12.38 2.18 25.37
CA ASP A 74 -13.71 2.72 25.69
C ASP A 74 -14.56 1.75 26.52
N LYS A 75 -14.49 0.45 26.18
CA LYS A 75 -15.11 -0.63 26.98
C LYS A 75 -14.49 -0.73 28.37
N ALA A 76 -13.17 -0.65 28.48
CA ALA A 76 -12.47 -0.63 29.75
C ALA A 76 -12.90 0.57 30.60
N LEU A 77 -12.96 1.77 30.03
CA LEU A 77 -13.41 2.99 30.69
C LEU A 77 -14.83 2.83 31.25
N THR A 78 -15.75 2.35 30.42
CA THR A 78 -17.15 2.11 30.82
C THR A 78 -17.27 1.13 31.98
N LEU A 79 -16.48 0.05 31.99
CA LEU A 79 -16.50 -0.93 33.07
C LEU A 79 -15.86 -0.38 34.35
N THR A 80 -14.71 0.29 34.24
CA THR A 80 -14.03 0.87 35.40
C THR A 80 -14.86 1.97 36.05
N LEU A 81 -15.58 2.79 35.28
CA LEU A 81 -16.55 3.76 35.79
C LEU A 81 -17.70 3.11 36.59
N LYS A 82 -18.14 1.91 36.21
CA LYS A 82 -19.15 1.19 37.00
C LYS A 82 -18.58 0.72 38.34
N CYS A 83 -17.29 0.36 38.39
CA CYS A 83 -16.60 -0.06 39.61
C CYS A 83 -16.37 1.08 40.63
N THR A 84 -16.43 2.35 40.20
CA THR A 84 -16.32 3.52 41.09
C THR A 84 -17.67 3.97 41.67
N SER A 85 -18.78 3.34 41.30
CA SER A 85 -20.12 3.73 41.77
C SER A 85 -20.26 3.55 43.29
N ARG A 86 -20.86 4.55 43.95
CA ARG A 86 -21.11 4.58 45.40
C ARG A 86 -22.62 4.62 45.71
N GLY A 87 -22.99 4.16 46.90
CA GLY A 87 -24.38 4.22 47.40
C GLY A 87 -25.37 3.39 46.58
N LEU A 88 -26.61 3.89 46.42
CA LEU A 88 -27.69 3.22 45.69
C LEU A 88 -27.32 2.87 44.24
N ARG A 89 -26.44 3.64 43.58
CA ARG A 89 -25.96 3.34 42.22
C ARG A 89 -25.16 2.04 42.16
N ARG A 90 -24.42 1.70 43.23
CA ARG A 90 -23.65 0.45 43.33
C ARG A 90 -24.56 -0.79 43.36
N LEU A 91 -25.71 -0.69 44.01
CA LEU A 91 -26.69 -1.78 44.11
C LEU A 91 -27.44 -2.02 42.79
N LEU A 92 -27.49 -1.01 41.91
CA LEU A 92 -28.14 -1.08 40.60
C LEU A 92 -27.17 -1.43 39.46
N THR A 93 -25.86 -1.29 39.67
CA THR A 93 -24.84 -1.69 38.69
C THR A 93 -24.52 -3.17 38.78
N ILE A 94 -25.02 -3.95 37.82
CA ILE A 94 -24.60 -5.34 37.61
C ILE A 94 -23.33 -5.31 36.74
N ILE A 95 -22.21 -5.76 37.31
CA ILE A 95 -20.95 -5.97 36.59
C ILE A 95 -20.66 -7.48 36.60
N PRO A 96 -20.74 -8.16 35.44
CA PRO A 96 -20.28 -9.53 35.35
C PRO A 96 -18.76 -9.56 35.56
N ALA A 97 -18.25 -10.28 36.55
CA ALA A 97 -16.80 -10.44 36.77
C ALA A 97 -16.07 -11.01 35.53
N ALA A 98 -16.79 -11.81 34.73
CA ALA A 98 -16.30 -12.31 33.45
C ALA A 98 -16.06 -11.20 32.42
N ALA A 99 -16.81 -10.10 32.46
CA ALA A 99 -16.63 -8.97 31.56
C ALA A 99 -15.31 -8.23 31.85
N LEU A 100 -14.96 -8.01 33.12
CA LEU A 100 -13.68 -7.40 33.51
C LEU A 100 -12.49 -8.26 33.07
N ARG A 101 -12.55 -9.57 33.30
CA ARG A 101 -11.51 -10.51 32.84
C ARG A 101 -11.39 -10.54 31.31
N LYS A 102 -12.52 -10.53 30.60
CA LYS A 102 -12.53 -10.46 29.13
C LYS A 102 -11.90 -9.17 28.63
N THR A 103 -12.20 -8.03 29.25
CA THR A 103 -11.61 -6.74 28.89
C THR A 103 -10.12 -6.68 29.20
N ALA A 104 -9.67 -7.25 30.33
CA ALA A 104 -8.25 -7.38 30.63
C ALA A 104 -7.51 -8.22 29.55
N GLN A 105 -8.11 -9.32 29.10
CA GLN A 105 -7.55 -10.12 27.99
C GLN A 105 -7.53 -9.33 26.67
N GLN A 106 -8.58 -8.56 26.37
CA GLN A 106 -8.62 -7.73 25.16
C GLN A 106 -7.56 -6.63 25.17
N LEU A 107 -7.29 -6.02 26.34
CA LEU A 107 -6.19 -5.06 26.49
C LEU A 107 -4.82 -5.72 26.26
N GLU A 108 -4.63 -6.96 26.72
CA GLU A 108 -3.41 -7.72 26.43
C GLU A 108 -3.24 -7.99 24.93
N ASN A 109 -4.33 -8.32 24.24
CA ASN A 109 -4.29 -8.51 22.79
C ASN A 109 -3.90 -7.20 22.08
N SER A 110 -4.49 -6.06 22.46
CA SER A 110 -4.13 -4.74 21.91
C SER A 110 -2.67 -4.36 22.20
N ILE A 111 -2.11 -4.75 23.36
CA ILE A 111 -0.67 -4.60 23.65
C ILE A 111 0.15 -5.41 22.63
N GLY A 112 -0.25 -6.64 22.34
CA GLY A 112 0.40 -7.49 21.33
C GLY A 112 0.35 -6.87 19.94
N ASP A 113 -0.82 -6.39 19.50
CA ASP A 113 -1.01 -5.77 18.18
C ASP A 113 -0.14 -4.53 17.99
N LEU A 114 -0.13 -3.61 18.97
CA LEU A 114 0.70 -2.40 18.90
C LEU A 114 2.19 -2.71 19.01
N SER A 115 2.58 -3.72 19.80
CA SER A 115 3.99 -4.15 19.88
C SER A 115 4.47 -4.72 18.55
N TRP A 116 3.63 -5.49 17.86
CA TRP A 116 3.92 -5.97 16.51
C TRP A 116 4.02 -4.81 15.52
N LEU A 117 3.06 -3.87 15.54
CA LEU A 117 3.04 -2.72 14.63
C LEU A 117 4.32 -1.89 14.76
N LEU A 118 4.73 -1.58 16.00
CA LEU A 118 5.95 -0.83 16.27
C LEU A 118 7.20 -1.58 15.82
N ARG A 119 7.22 -2.91 15.97
CA ARG A 119 8.34 -3.74 15.52
C ARG A 119 8.46 -3.76 14.01
N VAL A 120 7.38 -4.08 13.29
CA VAL A 120 7.38 -4.14 11.81
C VAL A 120 7.69 -2.77 11.21
N SER A 121 7.33 -1.70 11.92
CA SER A 121 7.67 -0.33 11.54
C SER A 121 9.08 0.09 11.97
N ALA A 122 9.77 -0.66 12.84
CA ALA A 122 11.12 -0.37 13.35
C ALA A 122 12.21 -1.25 12.71
N THR A 123 11.91 -2.45 12.19
CA THR A 123 12.81 -3.20 11.30
C THR A 123 13.16 -2.41 10.04
N SER A 124 12.44 -1.32 9.76
CA SER A 124 12.76 -0.29 8.78
C SER A 124 13.97 0.60 9.13
N ALA A 125 14.46 0.60 10.38
CA ALA A 125 15.41 1.58 10.91
C ALA A 125 16.76 1.00 11.36
N SER A 126 16.92 -0.33 11.44
CA SER A 126 18.18 -0.96 11.86
C SER A 126 18.59 -2.09 10.92
N SER A 127 19.52 -1.79 10.02
CA SER A 127 20.35 -2.79 9.37
C SER A 127 21.40 -3.30 10.36
N SER A 128 21.10 -4.40 11.04
CA SER A 128 22.11 -5.11 11.82
C SER A 128 21.68 -6.55 11.99
N ASP A 129 22.54 -7.44 11.51
CA ASP A 129 22.57 -8.88 11.76
C ASP A 129 22.06 -9.20 13.18
N ASP A 130 20.84 -9.70 13.29
CA ASP A 130 20.48 -10.57 14.39
C ASP A 130 19.42 -11.55 13.92
N ASN A 131 19.82 -12.82 13.91
CA ASN A 131 19.07 -14.01 13.50
C ASN A 131 17.91 -14.36 14.46
N ASP A 132 17.41 -13.37 15.22
CA ASP A 132 16.32 -13.48 16.20
C ASP A 132 15.01 -12.82 15.71
N THR A 133 14.98 -12.34 14.46
CA THR A 133 13.84 -11.63 13.86
C THR A 133 12.57 -12.50 13.70
N TYR A 134 12.68 -13.83 13.84
CA TYR A 134 11.55 -14.77 13.73
C TYR A 134 10.79 -15.03 15.06
N LEU A 135 11.13 -14.37 16.17
CA LEU A 135 10.54 -14.62 17.50
C LEU A 135 9.43 -13.64 17.93
N GLY A 136 8.88 -12.85 17.01
CA GLY A 136 7.70 -12.02 17.25
C GLY A 136 6.46 -12.63 16.59
N GLY A 137 5.75 -13.52 17.29
CA GLY A 137 4.53 -14.16 16.76
C GLY A 137 3.50 -13.19 16.18
N LEU A 138 2.57 -13.74 15.39
CA LEU A 138 1.51 -12.99 14.70
C LEU A 138 0.79 -12.02 15.66
N PRO A 139 0.44 -10.80 15.22
CA PRO A 139 -0.36 -9.90 16.03
C PRO A 139 -1.70 -10.59 16.32
N PRO A 140 -2.19 -10.56 17.57
CA PRO A 140 -3.48 -11.15 17.94
C PRO A 140 -4.64 -10.83 16.99
N ILE A 141 -4.68 -9.65 16.38
CA ILE A 141 -5.68 -9.23 15.40
C ILE A 141 -5.70 -10.11 14.13
N ALA A 142 -4.56 -10.69 13.77
CA ALA A 142 -4.40 -11.57 12.61
C ALA A 142 -4.39 -13.05 13.00
N ALA A 143 -4.65 -13.42 14.26
CA ALA A 143 -4.63 -14.81 14.70
C ALA A 143 -5.62 -15.70 13.91
N ASN A 144 -6.74 -15.14 13.45
CA ASN A 144 -7.74 -15.83 12.63
C ASN A 144 -7.46 -15.74 11.13
N GLU A 145 -6.60 -14.80 10.71
CA GLU A 145 -6.25 -14.54 9.31
C GLU A 145 -4.73 -14.29 9.19
N PRO A 146 -3.91 -15.34 9.37
CA PRO A 146 -2.44 -15.19 9.41
C PRO A 146 -1.88 -14.60 8.12
N ILE A 147 -2.58 -14.81 7.00
CA ILE A 147 -2.22 -14.26 5.69
C ILE A 147 -2.24 -12.72 5.67
N LEU A 148 -3.13 -12.10 6.45
CA LEU A 148 -3.24 -10.65 6.51
C LEU A 148 -1.99 -10.03 7.15
N CYS A 149 -1.47 -10.68 8.20
CA CYS A 149 -0.21 -10.27 8.81
C CYS A 149 0.94 -10.36 7.80
N LEU A 150 1.02 -11.47 7.05
CA LEU A 150 2.07 -11.64 6.04
C LEU A 150 1.97 -10.55 4.97
N ILE A 151 0.76 -10.24 4.48
CA ILE A 151 0.54 -9.18 3.49
C ILE A 151 1.02 -7.82 4.04
N TRP A 152 0.65 -7.47 5.27
CA TRP A 152 1.11 -6.21 5.86
C TRP A 152 2.62 -6.13 6.02
N GLU A 153 3.26 -7.23 6.43
CA GLU A 153 4.71 -7.31 6.56
C GLU A 153 5.39 -7.11 5.20
N GLN A 154 4.94 -7.81 4.15
CA GLN A 154 5.51 -7.64 2.81
C GLN A 154 5.31 -6.21 2.28
N ILE A 155 4.16 -5.58 2.54
CA ILE A 155 3.95 -4.20 2.10
C ILE A 155 4.83 -3.21 2.89
N ALA A 156 5.03 -3.45 4.20
CA ALA A 156 5.96 -2.65 5.00
C ALA A 156 7.39 -2.74 4.43
N ILE A 157 7.87 -3.95 4.12
CA ILE A 157 9.17 -4.17 3.49
C ILE A 157 9.26 -3.46 2.13
N LEU A 158 8.20 -3.50 1.30
CA LEU A 158 8.17 -2.75 0.04
C LEU A 158 8.35 -1.24 0.21
N CYS A 159 7.84 -0.67 1.31
CA CYS A 159 7.92 0.76 1.58
C CYS A 159 9.32 1.20 2.06
N SER A 160 9.93 0.43 2.96
CA SER A 160 11.12 0.87 3.72
C SER A 160 12.34 -0.03 3.60
N GLY A 161 12.22 -1.27 3.11
CA GLY A 161 13.33 -2.23 3.00
C GLY A 161 14.44 -1.77 2.06
N ASN A 162 15.56 -2.50 2.02
CA ASN A 162 16.60 -2.27 1.02
C ASN A 162 16.15 -2.79 -0.38
N LEU A 163 16.97 -2.63 -1.42
CA LEU A 163 16.57 -3.03 -2.78
C LEU A 163 16.30 -4.55 -2.93
N GLU A 164 17.03 -5.38 -2.20
CA GLU A 164 16.92 -6.84 -2.20
C GLU A 164 15.66 -7.26 -1.42
N ASP A 165 15.49 -6.76 -0.19
CA ASP A 165 14.31 -7.07 0.62
C ASP A 165 13.00 -6.70 -0.11
N ARG A 166 13.00 -5.57 -0.83
CA ARG A 166 11.83 -5.14 -1.63
C ARG A 166 11.57 -6.08 -2.80
N ALA A 167 12.61 -6.61 -3.43
CA ALA A 167 12.47 -7.55 -4.53
C ALA A 167 11.89 -8.89 -4.04
N ASP A 168 12.38 -9.37 -2.89
CA ASP A 168 11.88 -10.57 -2.22
C ASP A 168 10.43 -10.39 -1.76
N ALA A 169 10.11 -9.24 -1.16
CA ALA A 169 8.74 -8.94 -0.76
C ALA A 169 7.78 -8.90 -1.95
N ALA A 170 8.20 -8.33 -3.08
CA ALA A 170 7.41 -8.39 -4.31
C ALA A 170 7.22 -9.83 -4.81
N ALA A 171 8.23 -10.69 -4.72
CA ALA A 171 8.13 -12.11 -5.09
C ALA A 171 7.18 -12.89 -4.17
N SER A 172 7.19 -12.60 -2.87
CA SER A 172 6.23 -13.15 -1.92
C SER A 172 4.81 -12.72 -2.26
N LEU A 173 4.57 -11.44 -2.56
CA LEU A 173 3.25 -10.96 -2.99
C LEU A 173 2.79 -11.57 -4.32
N VAL A 174 3.70 -11.80 -5.28
CA VAL A 174 3.40 -12.56 -6.52
C VAL A 174 2.88 -13.95 -6.18
N SER A 175 3.54 -14.66 -5.26
CA SER A 175 3.16 -16.01 -4.87
C SER A 175 1.76 -16.01 -4.23
N LEU A 176 1.53 -15.10 -3.29
CA LEU A 176 0.22 -14.95 -2.64
C LEU A 176 -0.90 -14.61 -3.63
N ALA A 177 -0.66 -13.65 -4.52
CA ALA A 177 -1.63 -13.26 -5.53
C ALA A 177 -1.95 -14.44 -6.45
N ARG A 178 -0.95 -15.23 -6.87
CA ARG A 178 -1.15 -16.40 -7.73
C ARG A 178 -1.99 -17.49 -7.06
N ASP A 179 -1.74 -17.74 -5.77
CA ASP A 179 -2.32 -18.89 -5.07
C ASP A 179 -3.82 -18.74 -4.78
N ASN A 180 -4.31 -17.53 -4.51
CA ASN A 180 -5.72 -17.31 -4.18
C ASN A 180 -6.20 -15.90 -4.54
N ASP A 181 -7.32 -15.82 -5.26
CA ASP A 181 -7.99 -14.56 -5.62
C ASP A 181 -8.25 -13.66 -4.40
N ARG A 182 -8.68 -14.26 -3.29
CA ARG A 182 -8.94 -13.54 -2.04
C ARG A 182 -7.68 -12.83 -1.52
N TYR A 183 -6.51 -13.44 -1.67
CA TYR A 183 -5.25 -12.83 -1.24
C TYR A 183 -4.88 -11.66 -2.15
N GLY A 184 -5.16 -11.78 -3.45
CA GLY A 184 -5.06 -10.67 -4.38
C GLY A 184 -5.89 -9.46 -3.94
N SER A 185 -7.17 -9.65 -3.67
CA SER A 185 -8.05 -8.57 -3.18
C SER A 185 -7.52 -7.95 -1.87
N LEU A 186 -7.09 -8.78 -0.91
CA LEU A 186 -6.51 -8.28 0.34
C LEU A 186 -5.25 -7.43 0.12
N ILE A 187 -4.37 -7.81 -0.81
CA ILE A 187 -3.17 -7.01 -1.13
C ILE A 187 -3.57 -5.63 -1.65
N ILE A 188 -4.63 -5.54 -2.47
CA ILE A 188 -5.13 -4.26 -3.00
C ILE A 188 -5.75 -3.44 -1.87
N ASP A 189 -6.68 -4.03 -1.12
CA ASP A 189 -7.43 -3.36 -0.04
C ASP A 189 -6.51 -2.82 1.05
N GLU A 190 -5.46 -3.57 1.37
CA GLU A 190 -4.45 -3.21 2.36
C GLU A 190 -3.38 -2.27 1.82
N GLY A 191 -3.48 -1.78 0.58
CA GLY A 191 -2.65 -0.70 0.05
C GLY A 191 -1.34 -1.13 -0.62
N GLY A 192 -1.24 -2.37 -1.11
CA GLY A 192 -0.02 -2.89 -1.74
C GLY A 192 0.28 -2.32 -3.13
N VAL A 193 -0.70 -1.77 -3.85
CA VAL A 193 -0.51 -1.31 -5.24
C VAL A 193 0.46 -0.11 -5.36
N PRO A 194 0.32 0.99 -4.59
CA PRO A 194 1.25 2.12 -4.70
C PRO A 194 2.73 1.77 -4.48
N PRO A 195 3.14 1.00 -3.44
CA PRO A 195 4.53 0.63 -3.26
C PRO A 195 5.04 -0.34 -4.33
N LEU A 196 4.19 -1.25 -4.84
CA LEU A 196 4.52 -2.07 -6.00
C LEU A 196 4.77 -1.20 -7.25
N LEU A 197 3.94 -0.21 -7.52
CA LEU A 197 4.12 0.73 -8.63
C LEU A 197 5.42 1.53 -8.50
N LYS A 198 5.75 1.96 -7.27
CA LYS A 198 7.03 2.63 -6.98
C LYS A 198 8.21 1.70 -7.26
N LEU A 199 8.16 0.45 -6.79
CA LEU A 199 9.22 -0.53 -7.04
C LEU A 199 9.35 -0.87 -8.53
N ALA A 200 8.26 -1.02 -9.27
CA ALA A 200 8.30 -1.22 -10.71
C ALA A 200 9.01 -0.07 -11.44
N LYS A 201 8.79 1.16 -10.98
CA LYS A 201 9.37 2.38 -11.58
C LYS A 201 10.84 2.61 -11.20
N GLU A 202 11.20 2.38 -9.94
CA GLU A 202 12.48 2.83 -9.34
C GLU A 202 13.40 1.68 -8.91
N GLY A 203 12.89 0.45 -8.87
CA GLY A 203 13.64 -0.75 -8.51
C GLY A 203 14.70 -1.14 -9.53
N ARG A 204 15.37 -2.27 -9.27
CA ARG A 204 16.40 -2.81 -10.17
C ARG A 204 16.20 -4.30 -10.41
N GLY A 205 16.51 -4.75 -11.62
CA GLY A 205 16.53 -6.16 -11.99
C GLY A 205 15.20 -6.86 -11.67
N GLU A 206 15.29 -7.96 -10.93
CA GLU A 206 14.16 -8.81 -10.57
C GLU A 206 13.09 -8.08 -9.74
N GLY A 207 13.46 -7.08 -8.94
CA GLY A 207 12.49 -6.29 -8.19
C GLY A 207 11.48 -5.56 -9.08
N GLN A 208 11.90 -5.04 -10.24
CA GLN A 208 10.98 -4.42 -11.19
C GLN A 208 10.08 -5.45 -11.89
N GLU A 209 10.66 -6.60 -12.24
CA GLU A 209 9.92 -7.70 -12.88
C GLU A 209 8.86 -8.27 -11.94
N ASN A 210 9.22 -8.56 -10.68
CA ASN A 210 8.31 -9.07 -9.66
C ASN A 210 7.21 -8.05 -9.33
N ALA A 211 7.54 -6.76 -9.24
CA ALA A 211 6.54 -5.73 -9.00
C ALA A 211 5.53 -5.61 -10.15
N ALA A 212 6.00 -5.58 -11.40
CA ALA A 212 5.12 -5.56 -12.58
C ALA A 212 4.26 -6.83 -12.66
N ARG A 213 4.84 -7.99 -12.35
CA ARG A 213 4.14 -9.28 -12.30
C ARG A 213 3.05 -9.29 -11.23
N ALA A 214 3.34 -8.80 -10.03
CA ALA A 214 2.36 -8.69 -8.95
C ALA A 214 1.17 -7.86 -9.40
N ILE A 215 1.41 -6.66 -9.95
CA ILE A 215 0.33 -5.76 -10.41
C ILE A 215 -0.56 -6.44 -11.48
N GLY A 216 0.04 -7.15 -12.43
CA GLY A 216 -0.73 -7.91 -13.43
C GLY A 216 -1.59 -9.01 -12.80
N LEU A 217 -1.05 -9.77 -11.84
CA LEU A 217 -1.78 -10.83 -11.14
C LEU A 217 -2.92 -10.34 -10.25
N LEU A 218 -2.83 -9.09 -9.76
CA LEU A 218 -3.85 -8.48 -8.90
C LEU A 218 -5.11 -8.07 -9.67
N GLY A 219 -5.01 -7.75 -10.96
CA GLY A 219 -6.15 -7.26 -11.75
C GLY A 219 -7.04 -8.36 -12.32
N ARG A 220 -7.71 -9.14 -11.45
CA ARG A 220 -8.55 -10.29 -11.84
C ARG A 220 -10.01 -9.96 -12.10
N ASP A 221 -10.47 -8.83 -11.61
CA ASP A 221 -11.85 -8.36 -11.73
C ASP A 221 -11.89 -6.84 -12.01
N THR A 222 -13.08 -6.35 -12.34
CA THR A 222 -13.27 -4.93 -12.70
C THR A 222 -12.91 -3.97 -11.56
N GLU A 223 -13.26 -4.29 -10.32
CA GLU A 223 -12.97 -3.42 -9.17
C GLU A 223 -11.46 -3.36 -8.92
N SER A 224 -10.80 -4.51 -8.90
CA SER A 224 -9.35 -4.61 -8.75
C SER A 224 -8.60 -3.81 -9.83
N VAL A 225 -9.02 -3.93 -11.10
CA VAL A 225 -8.40 -3.18 -12.21
C VAL A 225 -8.64 -1.67 -12.06
N GLU A 226 -9.86 -1.24 -11.70
CA GLU A 226 -10.16 0.18 -11.47
C GLU A 226 -9.28 0.76 -10.36
N GLN A 227 -9.10 0.06 -9.24
CA GLN A 227 -8.22 0.49 -8.16
C GLN A 227 -6.76 0.60 -8.62
N ILE A 228 -6.26 -0.36 -9.39
CA ILE A 228 -4.90 -0.33 -9.95
C ILE A 228 -4.69 0.86 -10.89
N VAL A 229 -5.66 1.13 -11.77
CA VAL A 229 -5.62 2.27 -12.69
C VAL A 229 -5.66 3.59 -11.93
N ASN A 230 -6.53 3.71 -10.94
CA ASN A 230 -6.68 4.89 -10.08
C ASN A 230 -5.41 5.17 -9.24
N ALA A 231 -4.65 4.13 -8.89
CA ALA A 231 -3.35 4.25 -8.24
C ALA A 231 -2.24 4.80 -9.17
N GLY A 232 -2.54 5.06 -10.45
CA GLY A 232 -1.60 5.66 -11.40
C GLY A 232 -0.80 4.67 -12.23
N ALA A 233 -1.24 3.41 -12.31
CA ALA A 233 -0.54 2.36 -13.07
C ALA A 233 -0.24 2.74 -14.52
N CYS A 234 -1.17 3.45 -15.18
CA CYS A 234 -1.02 3.84 -16.58
C CYS A 234 0.24 4.69 -16.84
N GLN A 235 0.52 5.66 -15.97
CA GLN A 235 1.67 6.55 -16.11
C GLN A 235 2.99 5.81 -15.86
N VAL A 236 2.99 4.93 -14.85
CA VAL A 236 4.16 4.09 -14.53
C VAL A 236 4.46 3.13 -15.66
N PHE A 237 3.45 2.43 -16.17
CA PHE A 237 3.59 1.49 -17.28
C PHE A 237 4.05 2.18 -18.56
N ALA A 238 3.50 3.34 -18.91
CA ALA A 238 3.96 4.12 -20.07
C ALA A 238 5.44 4.51 -19.95
N LYS A 239 5.90 4.91 -18.74
CA LYS A 239 7.31 5.23 -18.51
C LYS A 239 8.20 3.99 -18.70
N ILE A 240 7.84 2.86 -18.09
CA ILE A 240 8.62 1.62 -18.18
C ILE A 240 8.65 1.11 -19.63
N LEU A 241 7.53 1.13 -20.34
CA LEU A 241 7.48 0.77 -21.75
C LEU A 241 8.35 1.69 -22.61
N LYS A 242 8.57 2.94 -22.23
CA LYS A 242 9.41 3.85 -23.02
C LYS A 242 10.91 3.69 -22.74
N GLU A 243 11.28 3.47 -21.47
CA GLU A 243 12.66 3.64 -20.98
C GLU A 243 13.21 2.43 -20.21
N GLY A 244 12.37 1.45 -19.88
CA GLY A 244 12.73 0.28 -19.08
C GLY A 244 13.55 -0.76 -19.83
N ASN A 245 14.16 -1.68 -19.08
CA ASN A 245 14.83 -2.85 -19.67
C ASN A 245 13.79 -3.77 -20.34
N MET A 246 14.17 -4.39 -21.46
CA MET A 246 13.34 -5.31 -22.23
C MET A 246 12.59 -6.34 -21.38
N ARG A 247 13.23 -6.95 -20.37
CA ARG A 247 12.55 -7.93 -19.50
C ARG A 247 11.39 -7.32 -18.73
N VAL A 248 11.60 -6.13 -18.16
CA VAL A 248 10.56 -5.38 -17.43
C VAL A 248 9.48 -4.87 -18.39
N GLN A 249 9.86 -4.42 -19.60
CA GLN A 249 8.92 -4.01 -20.64
C GLN A 249 7.99 -5.15 -21.05
N VAL A 250 8.52 -6.37 -21.23
CA VAL A 250 7.73 -7.57 -21.51
C VAL A 250 6.75 -7.85 -20.37
N MET A 251 7.21 -7.76 -19.11
CA MET A 251 6.34 -8.00 -17.96
C MET A 251 5.24 -6.95 -17.83
N VAL A 252 5.54 -5.67 -18.09
CA VAL A 252 4.53 -4.60 -18.12
C VAL A 252 3.55 -4.79 -19.28
N ALA A 253 4.01 -5.23 -20.45
CA ALA A 253 3.14 -5.53 -21.57
C ALA A 253 2.16 -6.68 -21.23
N TRP A 254 2.65 -7.73 -20.56
CA TRP A 254 1.81 -8.80 -20.04
C TRP A 254 0.80 -8.27 -19.01
N ALA A 255 1.23 -7.48 -18.02
CA ALA A 255 0.33 -6.90 -17.02
C ALA A 255 -0.76 -6.03 -17.67
N VAL A 256 -0.41 -5.19 -18.64
CA VAL A 256 -1.40 -4.40 -19.41
C VAL A 256 -2.41 -5.31 -20.11
N SER A 257 -1.96 -6.43 -20.68
CA SER A 257 -2.88 -7.37 -21.35
C SER A 257 -3.86 -8.03 -20.39
N GLU A 258 -3.41 -8.41 -19.19
CA GLU A 258 -4.28 -8.96 -18.14
C GLU A 258 -5.34 -7.93 -17.71
N LEU A 259 -4.91 -6.71 -17.37
CA LEU A 259 -5.83 -5.65 -16.94
C LEU A 259 -6.88 -5.33 -18.03
N ALA A 260 -6.44 -5.25 -19.29
CA ALA A 260 -7.32 -4.97 -20.43
C ALA A 260 -8.30 -6.11 -20.73
N ALA A 261 -7.94 -7.36 -20.41
CA ALA A 261 -8.80 -8.53 -20.57
C ALA A 261 -9.92 -8.55 -19.51
N HIS A 262 -9.61 -8.18 -18.27
CA HIS A 262 -10.55 -8.22 -17.14
C HIS A 262 -11.44 -6.96 -17.01
N HIS A 263 -11.05 -5.83 -17.62
CA HIS A 263 -11.85 -4.60 -17.55
C HIS A 263 -11.76 -3.74 -18.82
N ARG A 264 -12.76 -3.81 -19.70
CA ARG A 264 -12.73 -3.09 -20.99
C ARG A 264 -12.57 -1.57 -20.84
N LYS A 265 -13.12 -0.94 -19.80
CA LYS A 265 -13.02 0.52 -19.65
C LYS A 265 -11.61 1.01 -19.29
N CYS A 266 -10.68 0.15 -18.81
CA CYS A 266 -9.29 0.57 -18.60
C CYS A 266 -8.54 0.84 -19.91
N GLN A 267 -9.09 0.42 -21.05
CA GLN A 267 -8.49 0.68 -22.37
C GLN A 267 -8.43 2.17 -22.68
N ASP A 268 -9.40 2.97 -22.22
CA ASP A 268 -9.42 4.42 -22.42
C ASP A 268 -8.25 5.11 -21.68
N PRO A 269 -8.04 4.92 -20.36
CA PRO A 269 -6.83 5.35 -19.66
C PRO A 269 -5.53 4.89 -20.32
N PHE A 270 -5.45 3.64 -20.78
CA PHE A 270 -4.25 3.14 -21.46
C PHE A 270 -4.00 3.84 -22.80
N ALA A 271 -5.05 4.11 -23.57
CA ALA A 271 -4.96 4.86 -24.82
C ALA A 271 -4.49 6.31 -24.57
N GLN A 272 -5.07 6.98 -23.58
CA GLN A 272 -4.69 8.34 -23.18
C GLN A 272 -3.22 8.44 -22.74
N ASN A 273 -2.68 7.39 -22.13
CA ASN A 273 -1.27 7.32 -21.70
C ASN A 273 -0.31 6.79 -22.78
N ASN A 274 -0.74 6.71 -24.05
CA ASN A 274 0.07 6.24 -25.19
C ASN A 274 0.57 4.77 -25.08
N ILE A 275 -0.03 3.96 -24.21
CA ILE A 275 0.42 2.58 -23.99
C ILE A 275 0.32 1.76 -25.27
N ILE A 276 -0.79 1.90 -26.01
CA ILE A 276 -1.01 1.20 -27.29
C ILE A 276 0.11 1.52 -28.29
N ARG A 277 0.44 2.81 -28.45
CA ARG A 277 1.50 3.25 -29.35
C ARG A 277 2.86 2.68 -28.95
N LEU A 278 3.17 2.63 -27.66
CA LEU A 278 4.43 2.08 -27.16
C LEU A 278 4.53 0.57 -27.41
N LEU A 279 3.45 -0.18 -27.17
CA LEU A 279 3.38 -1.61 -27.43
C LEU A 279 3.54 -1.91 -28.94
N VAL A 280 2.84 -1.18 -29.80
CA VAL A 280 2.99 -1.31 -31.27
C VAL A 280 4.41 -0.97 -31.70
N LYS A 281 5.04 0.06 -31.11
CA LYS A 281 6.43 0.40 -31.40
C LYS A 281 7.40 -0.74 -31.05
N HIS A 282 7.18 -1.45 -29.94
CA HIS A 282 8.00 -2.61 -29.57
C HIS A 282 7.83 -3.78 -30.55
N LEU A 283 6.60 -4.07 -30.98
CA LEU A 283 6.35 -5.06 -32.03
C LEU A 283 7.00 -4.66 -33.36
N ALA A 284 7.09 -3.34 -33.63
CA ALA A 284 7.68 -2.82 -34.85
C ALA A 284 9.22 -2.69 -34.81
N PHE A 285 9.86 -2.96 -33.68
CA PHE A 285 11.29 -2.71 -33.44
C PHE A 285 12.22 -3.48 -34.38
N GLU A 286 11.75 -4.58 -34.97
CA GLU A 286 12.48 -5.35 -35.99
C GLU A 286 11.72 -5.52 -37.31
N THR A 287 10.51 -4.99 -37.47
CA THR A 287 9.78 -5.03 -38.77
C THR A 287 10.16 -3.90 -39.72
N ILE A 288 11.13 -3.06 -39.34
CA ILE A 288 11.73 -2.06 -40.23
C ILE A 288 13.22 -2.38 -40.47
N PRO A 289 13.53 -3.38 -41.33
CA PRO A 289 14.78 -3.35 -42.09
C PRO A 289 14.60 -3.02 -43.59
N GLU A 290 13.37 -2.86 -44.13
CA GLU A 290 13.23 -2.82 -45.62
C GLU A 290 12.18 -1.88 -46.25
N HIS A 291 11.46 -1.01 -45.53
CA HIS A 291 10.53 -0.08 -46.20
C HIS A 291 11.16 1.25 -46.69
N SER A 292 12.46 1.47 -46.46
CA SER A 292 13.19 2.55 -47.12
C SER A 292 13.43 2.31 -48.62
N ARG A 293 13.18 1.10 -49.15
CA ARG A 293 13.24 0.81 -50.60
C ARG A 293 12.01 1.22 -51.39
N TYR A 294 10.95 1.72 -50.74
CA TYR A 294 9.78 2.28 -51.41
C TYR A 294 9.60 3.76 -51.11
N THR A 295 10.70 4.53 -51.15
CA THR A 295 10.58 5.92 -51.59
C THR A 295 10.00 5.87 -53.00
N ILE A 296 8.68 6.03 -53.10
CA ILE A 296 8.03 6.34 -54.37
C ILE A 296 8.78 7.58 -54.86
N PRO A 297 9.45 7.55 -56.02
CA PRO A 297 10.01 8.75 -56.58
C PRO A 297 8.81 9.67 -56.76
N THR A 298 8.75 10.75 -55.98
CA THR A 298 7.89 11.89 -56.30
C THR A 298 8.28 12.24 -57.72
N LYS A 299 7.48 11.81 -58.70
CA LYS A 299 7.59 12.27 -60.08
C LYS A 299 7.47 13.78 -59.96
N GLN A 300 8.61 14.48 -60.01
CA GLN A 300 8.61 15.90 -60.23
C GLN A 300 7.80 16.10 -61.50
N SER A 301 6.63 16.72 -61.36
CA SER A 301 5.81 17.06 -62.50
C SER A 301 6.67 17.91 -63.43
N ILE A 302 6.65 17.62 -64.73
CA ILE A 302 7.38 18.38 -65.76
C ILE A 302 7.08 19.89 -65.60
N HIS A 303 5.92 20.24 -65.05
CA HIS A 303 5.51 21.61 -64.74
C HIS A 303 6.42 22.33 -63.72
N SER A 304 6.99 21.64 -62.73
CA SER A 304 7.89 22.28 -61.75
C SER A 304 9.30 22.55 -62.30
N ILE A 305 9.74 21.79 -63.30
CA ILE A 305 11.04 21.99 -63.96
C ILE A 305 10.96 23.18 -64.95
N VAL A 306 9.84 23.32 -65.66
CA VAL A 306 9.65 24.42 -66.62
C VAL A 306 9.52 25.78 -65.93
N MET A 307 8.92 25.84 -64.74
CA MET A 307 8.81 27.09 -63.97
C MET A 307 10.14 27.56 -63.38
N ALA A 308 11.11 26.66 -63.19
CA ALA A 308 12.45 27.00 -62.68
C ALA A 308 13.39 27.57 -63.75
N ASN A 309 13.06 27.42 -65.04
CA ASN A 309 13.93 27.77 -66.18
C ASN A 309 13.47 28.98 -67.01
N LYS A 310 12.58 29.83 -66.49
CA LYS A 310 12.29 31.12 -67.14
C LYS A 310 13.41 32.13 -66.83
N PRO A 311 14.19 32.61 -67.82
CA PRO A 311 15.08 33.74 -67.61
C PRO A 311 14.26 35.00 -67.32
N ALA A 312 14.69 35.76 -66.30
CA ALA A 312 14.11 37.06 -65.99
C ALA A 312 14.37 38.03 -67.15
N GLU A 313 13.32 38.49 -67.82
CA GLU A 313 13.40 39.62 -68.74
C GLU A 313 13.73 40.88 -67.94
N SER A 314 14.97 41.31 -68.04
CA SER A 314 15.46 42.60 -67.55
C SER A 314 14.93 43.72 -68.44
N GLY A 315 13.73 44.22 -68.11
CA GLY A 315 13.24 45.51 -68.58
C GLY A 315 14.05 46.64 -67.94
N ASN A 316 15.10 47.10 -68.62
CA ASN A 316 15.82 48.32 -68.27
C ASN A 316 15.28 49.50 -69.09
N ILE A 317 14.79 50.50 -68.34
CA ILE A 317 14.28 51.79 -68.76
C ILE A 317 15.45 52.76 -69.01
N SER A 318 15.41 53.51 -70.12
CA SER A 318 15.86 54.91 -70.31
C SER A 318 16.05 55.16 -71.82
N LYS A 319 15.55 56.23 -72.45
CA LYS A 319 15.22 57.60 -72.06
C LYS A 319 13.93 58.07 -72.73
#